data_AF-A0A6V8PK02-F1
#
_entry.id   AF-A0A6V8PK02-F1
#
_cell.length_a   1.000
_cell.length_b   1.000
_cell.length_c   1.000
_cell.angle_alpha   90.00
_cell.angle_beta   90.00
_cell.angle_gamma   90.00
#
_symmetry.space_group_name_H-M   'P 1'
#
loop_
_entity.id
_entity.type
_entity.pdbx_description
1 polymer ?
#
loop_
_entity_poly.entity_id
_entity_poly.type
_entity_poly.pdbx_seq_one_letter_code
_entity_poly.pdbx_strand_id
1 'polypeptide(L)'
;MYLVDVGPQYEGERIRKSDFYVEFGGPDVSHKGELVTVKGLDEVEHDKIIVTGPDIKDLPEGSSNSIFIKMDVAGEVLEKDLEAVLERRIHQYINYIEGVFHMAQRYDIWIRIHKNAFKKGLNSLEEVGRILIDLFTAELPVIEKMSVEFVTDPVKVQELLTEALKVYKERDAKVKGLREEDVAEFYGCVLCQSFAPTHVCIITPERISLCGAINWFDGRAATKIDPEGAQFAVPKGNLIDEKGISYDNVNKVVAERSLGETTRFSLHSALSYPHTSCGCFEAIVFYIPEVDGFGIVSRDFVGATVIGNPFSTLAGMSSGGKQNEGYVGIGVQYLTSPKFLIADGGFSRVAWMTSTLKELARENVSEDLLAKIATEKDVQNVDELTEFMKNVGRL
;
A
#
# COMPACT_ATOMS: atom_id res chain seq x y z
N MET A 1 2.12 -31.79 2.87
CA MET A 1 0.73 -31.29 2.91
C MET A 1 0.68 -30.34 4.08
N TYR A 2 0.28 -29.10 3.85
CA TYR A 2 0.24 -28.06 4.88
C TYR A 2 -0.84 -28.37 5.95
N LEU A 3 -0.71 -27.73 7.12
CA LEU A 3 -1.64 -27.92 8.26
C LEU A 3 -3.00 -27.25 8.04
N VAL A 4 -3.04 -26.28 7.14
CA VAL A 4 -4.23 -25.57 6.66
C VAL A 4 -4.22 -25.58 5.14
N ASP A 5 -5.36 -25.26 4.54
CA ASP A 5 -5.40 -25.15 3.09
C ASP A 5 -4.63 -23.90 2.64
N VAL A 6 -4.02 -23.97 1.45
CA VAL A 6 -3.26 -22.87 0.84
C VAL A 6 -3.73 -22.69 -0.60
N GLY A 7 -4.09 -21.45 -0.96
CA GLY A 7 -4.47 -21.10 -2.32
C GLY A 7 -5.14 -19.74 -2.45
N PRO A 8 -5.27 -19.22 -3.69
CA PRO A 8 -5.81 -17.88 -3.96
C PRO A 8 -7.26 -17.69 -3.52
N GLN A 9 -8.03 -18.76 -3.33
CA GLN A 9 -9.42 -18.68 -2.85
C GLN A 9 -9.55 -18.15 -1.42
N TYR A 10 -8.48 -18.20 -0.62
CA TYR A 10 -8.46 -17.64 0.74
C TYR A 10 -8.06 -16.15 0.76
N GLU A 11 -7.61 -15.61 -0.37
CA GLU A 11 -7.24 -14.21 -0.47
C GLU A 11 -8.48 -13.33 -0.24
N GLY A 12 -8.40 -12.43 0.75
CA GLY A 12 -9.50 -11.53 1.11
C GLY A 12 -10.39 -12.02 2.26
N GLU A 13 -10.06 -13.15 2.90
CA GLU A 13 -10.65 -13.53 4.18
C GLU A 13 -10.54 -12.40 5.20
N ARG A 14 -11.66 -12.11 5.88
CA ARG A 14 -11.72 -11.06 6.91
C ARG A 14 -11.72 -11.69 8.29
N ILE A 15 -10.67 -11.43 9.07
CA ILE A 15 -10.58 -11.90 10.46
C ILE A 15 -10.96 -10.75 11.39
N ARG A 16 -12.08 -10.88 12.11
CA ARG A 16 -12.56 -9.86 13.07
C ARG A 16 -11.86 -9.99 14.42
N LYS A 17 -11.99 -8.96 15.26
CA LYS A 17 -11.41 -8.91 16.62
C LYS A 17 -11.86 -10.09 17.50
N SER A 18 -13.09 -10.57 17.34
CA SER A 18 -13.60 -11.73 18.10
C SER A 18 -12.97 -13.06 17.68
N ASP A 19 -12.38 -13.11 16.49
CA ASP A 19 -12.12 -14.36 15.78
C ASP A 19 -10.62 -14.66 15.64
N PHE A 20 -9.74 -13.68 15.85
CA PHE A 20 -8.29 -13.91 15.84
C PHE A 20 -7.82 -14.59 17.13
N TYR A 21 -6.82 -15.45 16.98
CA TYR A 21 -6.05 -16.03 18.09
C TYR A 21 -4.91 -15.10 18.47
N VAL A 22 -4.10 -14.68 17.51
CA VAL A 22 -3.06 -13.66 17.67
C VAL A 22 -3.12 -12.65 16.53
N GLU A 23 -2.64 -11.45 16.83
CA GLU A 23 -2.44 -10.38 15.87
C GLU A 23 -0.98 -9.91 15.93
N PHE A 24 -0.42 -9.56 14.78
CA PHE A 24 0.88 -8.92 14.69
C PHE A 24 0.78 -7.58 13.96
N GLY A 25 1.49 -6.57 14.45
CA GLY A 25 1.42 -5.23 13.87
C GLY A 25 0.06 -4.56 14.07
N GLY A 26 -0.42 -3.83 13.06
CA GLY A 26 -1.67 -3.07 13.18
C GLY A 26 -1.57 -1.81 14.07
N PRO A 27 -2.69 -1.17 14.42
CA PRO A 27 -2.71 0.13 15.08
C PRO A 27 -2.23 0.08 16.55
N ASP A 28 -2.37 -1.07 17.21
CA ASP A 28 -2.01 -1.22 18.63
C ASP A 28 -0.50 -1.51 18.84
N VAL A 29 0.27 -1.66 17.76
CA VAL A 29 1.70 -2.03 17.79
C VAL A 29 2.53 -1.00 17.04
N SER A 30 3.48 -0.37 17.76
CA SER A 30 4.30 0.73 17.23
C SER A 30 5.41 0.27 16.28
N HIS A 31 6.02 -0.88 16.55
CA HIS A 31 7.15 -1.40 15.78
C HIS A 31 6.75 -2.70 15.10
N LYS A 32 6.80 -2.67 13.77
CA LYS A 32 6.44 -3.76 12.87
C LYS A 32 7.09 -3.54 11.51
N GLY A 33 7.32 -4.60 10.74
CA GLY A 33 7.67 -4.41 9.35
C GLY A 33 7.93 -5.68 8.55
N GLU A 34 8.13 -5.53 7.25
CA GLU A 34 8.56 -6.60 6.34
C GLU A 34 9.58 -6.05 5.35
N LEU A 35 10.68 -6.76 5.14
CA LEU A 35 11.74 -6.35 4.21
C LEU A 35 12.27 -7.53 3.42
N VAL A 36 12.25 -7.40 2.10
CA VAL A 36 12.97 -8.31 1.19
C VAL A 36 14.31 -7.71 0.81
N THR A 37 15.35 -8.53 0.85
CA THR A 37 16.70 -8.17 0.41
C THR A 37 17.22 -9.17 -0.62
N VAL A 38 17.71 -8.68 -1.75
CA VAL A 38 18.43 -9.53 -2.72
C VAL A 38 19.89 -9.68 -2.27
N LYS A 39 20.36 -10.93 -2.24
CA LYS A 39 21.68 -11.35 -1.74
C LYS A 39 22.43 -12.20 -2.77
N GLY A 40 23.73 -12.37 -2.57
CA GLY A 40 24.52 -13.35 -3.31
C GLY A 40 24.09 -14.80 -3.02
N LEU A 41 24.28 -15.70 -3.98
CA LEU A 41 23.93 -17.11 -3.85
C LEU A 41 24.67 -17.82 -2.69
N ASP A 42 25.86 -17.34 -2.32
CA ASP A 42 26.66 -17.83 -1.20
C ASP A 42 26.25 -17.24 0.16
N GLU A 43 25.47 -16.17 0.17
CA GLU A 43 24.97 -15.50 1.38
C GLU A 43 23.64 -16.09 1.88
N VAL A 44 22.92 -16.84 1.04
CA VAL A 44 21.59 -17.40 1.37
C VAL A 44 21.65 -18.91 1.50
N GLU A 45 21.25 -19.40 2.66
CA GLU A 45 20.96 -20.81 2.90
C GLU A 45 19.49 -21.07 2.53
N HIS A 46 19.26 -21.78 1.43
CA HIS A 46 17.91 -22.09 0.97
C HIS A 46 17.16 -22.91 2.02
N ASP A 47 15.83 -22.72 2.10
CA ASP A 47 14.93 -23.38 3.03
C ASP A 47 15.14 -23.03 4.52
N LYS A 48 16.06 -22.12 4.83
CA LYS A 48 16.27 -21.68 6.20
C LYS A 48 15.10 -20.83 6.68
N ILE A 49 14.52 -21.25 7.80
CA ILE A 49 13.47 -20.51 8.50
C ILE A 49 13.93 -20.31 9.95
N ILE A 50 13.80 -19.08 10.46
CA ILE A 50 14.19 -18.71 11.82
C ILE A 50 13.03 -17.98 12.49
N VAL A 51 12.75 -18.30 13.74
CA VAL A 51 11.84 -17.52 14.60
C VAL A 51 12.64 -16.98 15.79
N THR A 52 12.77 -15.65 15.86
CA THR A 52 13.51 -14.94 16.90
C THR A 52 12.53 -14.21 17.82
N GLY A 53 12.23 -14.82 18.98
CA GLY A 53 11.27 -14.30 19.96
C GLY A 53 10.16 -15.32 20.25
N PRO A 54 9.07 -14.93 20.92
CA PRO A 54 7.91 -15.80 21.14
C PRO A 54 7.26 -16.21 19.81
N ASP A 55 6.97 -17.50 19.66
CA ASP A 55 6.24 -18.03 18.50
C ASP A 55 4.73 -18.02 18.77
N ILE A 56 3.88 -18.32 17.76
CA ILE A 56 2.41 -18.25 17.87
C ILE A 56 1.88 -19.03 19.08
N LYS A 57 2.38 -20.25 19.32
CA LYS A 57 1.99 -21.10 20.46
C LYS A 57 2.35 -20.54 21.84
N ASP A 58 3.32 -19.63 21.90
CA ASP A 58 3.82 -19.04 23.14
C ASP A 58 3.08 -17.74 23.50
N LEU A 59 2.28 -17.21 22.56
CA LEU A 59 1.56 -15.96 22.69
C LEU A 59 0.15 -16.18 23.29
N PRO A 60 -0.31 -15.30 24.20
CA PRO A 60 -1.68 -15.39 24.72
C PRO A 60 -2.73 -15.18 23.62
N GLU A 61 -3.85 -15.91 23.71
CA GLU A 61 -5.01 -15.67 22.85
C GLU A 61 -5.52 -14.23 23.02
N GLY A 62 -5.79 -13.56 21.90
CA GLY A 62 -6.25 -12.18 21.84
C GLY A 62 -5.14 -11.13 21.97
N SER A 63 -3.86 -11.53 21.96
CA SER A 63 -2.73 -10.60 22.05
C SER A 63 -2.39 -9.93 20.70
N SER A 64 -1.85 -8.70 20.79
CA SER A 64 -1.26 -7.95 19.67
C SER A 64 0.25 -7.83 19.89
N ASN A 65 1.05 -8.21 18.90
CA ASN A 65 2.49 -8.44 19.06
C ASN A 65 3.32 -7.73 17.97
N SER A 66 4.56 -7.37 18.28
CA SER A 66 5.51 -6.89 17.27
C SER A 66 5.92 -8.02 16.34
N ILE A 67 6.14 -7.70 15.06
CA ILE A 67 6.72 -8.64 14.09
C ILE A 67 7.60 -7.89 13.10
N PHE A 68 8.74 -8.47 12.76
CA PHE A 68 9.50 -8.10 11.58
C PHE A 68 9.69 -9.35 10.71
N ILE A 69 9.25 -9.29 9.45
CA ILE A 69 9.46 -10.36 8.47
C ILE A 69 10.68 -10.00 7.62
N LYS A 70 11.78 -10.71 7.81
CA LYS A 70 12.97 -10.56 6.98
C LYS A 70 13.02 -11.69 5.98
N MET A 71 13.21 -11.37 4.72
CA MET A 71 13.30 -12.35 3.64
C MET A 71 14.53 -12.06 2.79
N ASP A 72 15.48 -12.99 2.80
CA ASP A 72 16.66 -12.91 1.95
C ASP A 72 16.47 -13.85 0.75
N VAL A 73 16.60 -13.32 -0.47
CA VAL A 73 16.44 -14.07 -1.73
C VAL A 73 17.70 -13.97 -2.57
N ALA A 74 18.01 -15.03 -3.31
CA ALA A 74 19.13 -15.07 -4.24
C ALA A 74 18.77 -15.84 -5.51
N GLY A 75 19.33 -15.40 -6.63
CA GLY A 75 19.17 -15.99 -7.96
C GLY A 75 20.04 -15.22 -8.95
N GLU A 76 20.53 -15.87 -10.00
CA GLU A 76 21.52 -15.30 -10.92
C GLU A 76 21.05 -14.01 -11.61
N VAL A 77 19.75 -13.89 -11.84
CA VAL A 77 19.12 -12.75 -12.54
C VAL A 77 18.38 -11.80 -11.60
N LEU A 78 18.44 -12.02 -10.28
CA LEU A 78 17.80 -11.12 -9.32
C LEU A 78 18.63 -9.85 -9.14
N GLU A 79 17.96 -8.71 -9.31
CA GLU A 79 18.52 -7.37 -9.12
C GLU A 79 17.84 -6.69 -7.93
N LYS A 80 18.53 -5.74 -7.27
CA LYS A 80 17.98 -4.99 -6.14
C LYS A 80 16.68 -4.24 -6.46
N ASP A 81 16.46 -3.88 -7.72
CA ASP A 81 15.23 -3.20 -8.17
C ASP A 81 13.99 -4.11 -8.09
N LEU A 82 14.16 -5.43 -7.87
CA LEU A 82 13.05 -6.36 -7.66
C LEU A 82 12.63 -6.48 -6.19
N GLU A 83 13.41 -5.95 -5.25
CA GLU A 83 13.12 -6.16 -3.83
C GLU A 83 11.72 -5.69 -3.43
N ALA A 84 11.29 -4.51 -3.88
CA ALA A 84 9.94 -3.98 -3.60
C ALA A 84 8.83 -4.80 -4.28
N VAL A 85 9.11 -5.37 -5.46
CA VAL A 85 8.17 -6.24 -6.19
C VAL A 85 7.96 -7.54 -5.43
N LEU A 86 9.04 -8.15 -4.96
CA LEU A 86 9.02 -9.38 -4.17
C LEU A 86 8.40 -9.14 -2.78
N GLU A 87 8.72 -8.02 -2.14
CA GLU A 87 8.15 -7.62 -0.85
C GLU A 87 6.62 -7.50 -0.93
N ARG A 88 6.10 -6.96 -2.03
CA ARG A 88 4.65 -6.88 -2.22
C ARG A 88 3.97 -8.26 -2.32
N ARG A 89 4.68 -9.30 -2.74
CA ARG A 89 4.14 -10.67 -2.80
C ARG A 89 4.00 -11.31 -1.41
N ILE A 90 4.67 -10.79 -0.37
CA ILE A 90 4.46 -11.24 1.01
C ILE A 90 2.98 -11.08 1.38
N HIS A 91 2.40 -9.91 1.08
CA HIS A 91 0.96 -9.68 1.29
C HIS A 91 0.09 -10.71 0.57
N GLN A 92 0.38 -11.00 -0.70
CA GLN A 92 -0.41 -11.96 -1.48
C GLN A 92 -0.31 -13.37 -0.89
N TYR A 93 0.90 -13.86 -0.70
CA TYR A 93 1.15 -15.25 -0.30
C TYR A 93 0.78 -15.54 1.15
N ILE A 94 0.89 -14.57 2.07
CA ILE A 94 0.34 -14.74 3.41
C ILE A 94 -1.19 -14.84 3.36
N ASN A 95 -1.87 -14.06 2.52
CA ASN A 95 -3.33 -14.17 2.37
C ASN A 95 -3.79 -15.42 1.60
N TYR A 96 -2.88 -16.22 1.03
CA TYR A 96 -3.23 -17.53 0.46
C TYR A 96 -3.39 -18.60 1.53
N ILE A 97 -2.93 -18.34 2.75
CA ILE A 97 -3.00 -19.29 3.86
C ILE A 97 -4.38 -19.16 4.52
N GLU A 98 -5.16 -20.24 4.51
CA GLU A 98 -6.50 -20.27 5.13
C GLU A 98 -6.44 -19.80 6.59
N GLY A 99 -7.29 -18.83 6.93
CA GLY A 99 -7.38 -18.28 8.27
C GLY A 99 -6.19 -17.40 8.66
N VAL A 100 -5.41 -16.90 7.70
CA VAL A 100 -4.42 -15.84 7.90
C VAL A 100 -4.78 -14.63 7.06
N PHE A 101 -4.67 -13.46 7.66
CA PHE A 101 -4.91 -12.18 7.00
C PHE A 101 -3.63 -11.35 7.07
N HIS A 102 -3.23 -10.73 5.96
CA HIS A 102 -2.17 -9.73 5.90
C HIS A 102 -2.68 -8.45 5.22
N MET A 103 -2.35 -7.27 5.74
CA MET A 103 -2.69 -5.99 5.13
C MET A 103 -1.51 -5.00 5.21
N ALA A 104 -1.60 -3.96 4.37
CA ALA A 104 -0.61 -2.90 4.21
C ALA A 104 0.71 -3.40 3.60
N GLN A 105 1.83 -2.82 4.01
CA GLN A 105 3.17 -3.06 3.45
C GLN A 105 4.27 -2.49 4.36
N ARG A 106 5.53 -2.82 4.08
CA ARG A 106 6.73 -2.20 4.68
C ARG A 106 6.61 -2.14 6.20
N TYR A 107 6.58 -0.94 6.80
CA TYR A 107 6.55 -0.70 8.25
C TYR A 107 5.14 -0.58 8.83
N ASP A 108 4.09 -0.71 8.02
CA ASP A 108 2.70 -0.55 8.47
C ASP A 108 1.88 -1.85 8.40
N ILE A 109 2.56 -3.00 8.27
CA ILE A 109 1.92 -4.30 8.11
C ILE A 109 0.96 -4.65 9.27
N TRP A 110 -0.04 -5.45 8.93
CA TRP A 110 -1.00 -5.95 9.90
C TRP A 110 -1.40 -7.38 9.58
N ILE A 111 -1.13 -8.29 10.52
CA ILE A 111 -1.37 -9.71 10.36
C ILE A 111 -2.33 -10.22 11.44
N ARG A 112 -3.29 -11.05 11.05
CA ARG A 112 -4.14 -11.79 11.99
C ARG A 112 -4.12 -13.27 11.67
N ILE A 113 -4.12 -14.11 12.70
CA ILE A 113 -4.27 -15.56 12.57
C ILE A 113 -5.56 -15.96 13.27
N HIS A 114 -6.45 -16.64 12.55
CA HIS A 114 -7.77 -17.03 13.02
C HIS A 114 -7.70 -18.19 14.03
N LYS A 115 -8.60 -18.21 15.02
CA LYS A 115 -8.68 -19.30 16.02
C LYS A 115 -8.82 -20.69 15.41
N ASN A 116 -9.50 -20.81 14.28
CA ASN A 116 -9.64 -22.08 13.57
C ASN A 116 -8.34 -22.54 12.91
N ALA A 117 -7.54 -21.64 12.32
CA ALA A 117 -6.24 -22.00 11.76
C ALA A 117 -5.29 -22.50 12.85
N PHE A 118 -5.27 -21.82 14.01
CA PHE A 118 -4.53 -22.29 15.18
C PHE A 118 -4.99 -23.68 15.65
N LYS A 119 -6.30 -23.93 15.75
CA LYS A 119 -6.86 -25.25 16.10
C LYS A 119 -6.53 -26.36 15.11
N LYS A 120 -6.37 -26.03 13.82
CA LYS A 120 -5.93 -26.97 12.78
C LYS A 120 -4.44 -27.30 12.86
N GLY A 121 -3.67 -26.54 13.64
CA GLY A 121 -2.25 -26.79 13.90
C GLY A 121 -1.33 -25.66 13.45
N LEU A 122 -1.83 -24.59 12.81
CA LEU A 122 -1.02 -23.42 12.45
C LEU A 122 -0.66 -22.60 13.70
N ASN A 123 0.26 -23.13 14.49
CA ASN A 123 0.69 -22.61 15.79
C ASN A 123 2.18 -22.25 15.83
N SER A 124 2.82 -22.17 14.66
CA SER A 124 4.21 -21.72 14.51
C SER A 124 4.38 -20.87 13.25
N LEU A 125 5.18 -19.80 13.35
CA LEU A 125 5.62 -18.99 12.22
C LEU A 125 6.54 -19.77 11.28
N GLU A 126 7.16 -20.86 11.74
CA GLU A 126 7.96 -21.73 10.88
C GLU A 126 7.12 -22.32 9.74
N GLU A 127 5.87 -22.70 10.03
CA GLU A 127 4.93 -23.21 9.03
C GLU A 127 4.53 -22.14 8.01
N VAL A 128 4.36 -20.90 8.46
CA VAL A 128 4.11 -19.75 7.58
C VAL A 128 5.32 -19.50 6.68
N GLY A 129 6.54 -19.54 7.24
CA GLY A 129 7.79 -19.41 6.49
C GLY A 129 7.95 -20.49 5.43
N ARG A 130 7.57 -21.74 5.74
CA ARG A 130 7.60 -22.86 4.80
C ARG A 130 6.68 -22.60 3.62
N ILE A 131 5.44 -22.20 3.88
CA ILE A 131 4.46 -21.88 2.84
C ILE A 131 4.96 -20.71 1.97
N LEU A 132 5.55 -19.67 2.58
CA LEU A 132 6.12 -18.56 1.83
C LEU A 132 7.23 -19.02 0.88
N ILE A 133 8.22 -19.79 1.36
CA ILE A 133 9.32 -20.28 0.52
C ILE A 133 8.79 -21.11 -0.64
N ASP A 134 7.85 -22.02 -0.37
CA ASP A 134 7.27 -22.88 -1.40
C ASP A 134 6.50 -22.05 -2.46
N LEU A 135 5.68 -21.08 -2.04
CA LEU A 135 4.93 -20.21 -2.96
C LEU A 135 5.86 -19.30 -3.78
N PHE A 136 6.84 -18.66 -3.14
CA PHE A 136 7.77 -17.77 -3.84
C PHE A 136 8.59 -18.52 -4.90
N THR A 137 9.15 -19.68 -4.56
CA THR A 137 10.00 -20.44 -5.48
C THR A 137 9.20 -21.15 -6.58
N ALA A 138 7.95 -21.53 -6.30
CA ALA A 138 7.06 -22.11 -7.31
C ALA A 138 6.59 -21.06 -8.35
N GLU A 139 6.17 -19.88 -7.87
CA GLU A 139 5.60 -18.84 -8.74
C GLU A 139 6.67 -17.97 -9.42
N LEU A 140 7.85 -17.83 -8.81
CA LEU A 140 8.96 -17.04 -9.34
C LEU A 140 10.24 -17.90 -9.43
N PRO A 141 10.40 -18.72 -10.49
CA PRO A 141 11.55 -19.60 -10.67
C PRO A 141 12.91 -18.91 -10.73
N VAL A 142 12.92 -17.58 -10.88
CA VAL A 142 14.13 -16.73 -10.77
C VAL A 142 14.70 -16.67 -9.36
N ILE A 143 13.94 -17.10 -8.34
CA ILE A 143 14.41 -17.25 -6.96
C ILE A 143 14.98 -18.66 -6.80
N GLU A 144 16.30 -18.77 -6.75
CA GLU A 144 17.01 -20.05 -6.60
C GLU A 144 17.22 -20.42 -5.13
N LYS A 145 17.43 -19.43 -4.27
CA LYS A 145 17.54 -19.60 -2.83
C LYS A 145 16.74 -18.54 -2.10
N MET A 146 16.16 -18.93 -0.98
CA MET A 146 15.36 -18.07 -0.15
C MET A 146 15.45 -18.53 1.30
N SER A 147 15.50 -17.56 2.21
CA SER A 147 15.37 -17.78 3.64
C SER A 147 14.42 -16.76 4.25
N VAL A 148 13.77 -17.13 5.34
CA VAL A 148 12.82 -16.28 6.07
C VAL A 148 13.19 -16.24 7.54
N GLU A 149 13.22 -15.05 8.12
CA GLU A 149 13.32 -14.85 9.55
C GLU A 149 12.12 -14.04 10.04
N PHE A 150 11.39 -14.58 11.00
CA PHE A 150 10.37 -13.85 11.74
C PHE A 150 10.93 -13.41 13.08
N VAL A 151 10.91 -12.10 13.35
CA VAL A 151 11.37 -11.54 14.63
C VAL A 151 10.17 -10.99 15.37
N THR A 152 9.88 -11.54 16.55
CA THR A 152 8.77 -11.13 17.41
C THR A 152 9.22 -10.50 18.73
N ASP A 153 10.53 -10.52 19.01
CA ASP A 153 11.14 -9.76 20.10
C ASP A 153 11.01 -8.24 19.86
N PRO A 154 10.31 -7.47 20.73
CA PRO A 154 10.01 -6.06 20.46
C PRO A 154 11.24 -5.16 20.32
N VAL A 155 12.33 -5.46 21.02
CA VAL A 155 13.57 -4.66 20.98
C VAL A 155 14.25 -4.87 19.64
N LYS A 156 14.41 -6.14 19.22
CA LYS A 156 14.99 -6.47 17.92
C LYS A 156 14.15 -5.97 16.75
N VAL A 157 12.82 -6.04 16.86
CA VAL A 157 11.92 -5.48 15.83
C VAL A 157 12.15 -3.97 15.65
N GLN A 158 12.34 -3.22 16.74
CA GLN A 158 12.61 -1.79 16.66
C GLN A 158 13.97 -1.48 15.97
N GLU A 159 15.00 -2.27 16.26
CA GLU A 159 16.32 -2.15 15.62
C GLU A 159 16.22 -2.42 14.11
N LEU A 160 15.56 -3.52 13.72
CA LEU A 160 15.36 -3.90 12.31
C LEU A 160 14.53 -2.87 11.57
N LEU A 161 13.46 -2.37 12.18
CA LEU A 161 12.63 -1.31 11.60
C LEU A 161 13.45 -0.04 11.33
N THR A 162 14.35 0.33 12.24
CA THR A 162 15.21 1.52 12.06
C THR A 162 16.10 1.40 10.82
N GLU A 163 16.66 0.21 10.57
CA GLU A 163 17.45 -0.05 9.36
C GLU A 163 16.58 -0.13 8.10
N ALA A 164 15.42 -0.78 8.18
CA ALA A 164 14.49 -0.91 7.06
C ALA A 164 13.95 0.44 6.58
N LEU A 165 13.68 1.37 7.50
CA LEU A 165 13.27 2.75 7.16
C LEU A 165 14.29 3.48 6.27
N LYS A 166 15.59 3.19 6.42
CA LYS A 166 16.63 3.75 5.52
C LYS A 166 16.48 3.19 4.11
N VAL A 167 16.28 1.87 3.98
CA VAL A 167 16.08 1.19 2.70
C VAL A 167 14.82 1.71 2.00
N TYR A 168 13.69 1.83 2.72
CA TYR A 168 12.46 2.38 2.12
C TYR A 168 12.65 3.82 1.64
N LYS A 169 13.34 4.65 2.41
CA LYS A 169 13.66 6.03 2.00
C LYS A 169 14.53 6.08 0.75
N GLU A 170 15.51 5.18 0.63
CA GLU A 170 16.34 5.06 -0.57
C GLU A 170 15.52 4.61 -1.79
N ARG A 171 14.62 3.63 -1.63
CA ARG A 171 13.71 3.18 -2.69
C ARG A 171 12.80 4.32 -3.16
N ASP A 172 12.20 5.06 -2.22
CA ASP A 172 11.32 6.19 -2.54
C ASP A 172 12.08 7.35 -3.22
N ALA A 173 13.36 7.55 -2.87
CA ALA A 173 14.20 8.58 -3.49
C ALA A 173 14.56 8.29 -4.95
N LYS A 174 14.60 7.02 -5.39
CA LYS A 174 14.98 6.64 -6.77
C LYS A 174 14.06 7.24 -7.84
N VAL A 175 12.79 7.46 -7.51
CA VAL A 175 11.78 7.95 -8.47
C VAL A 175 11.82 9.48 -8.59
N LYS A 176 12.46 10.17 -7.64
CA LYS A 176 12.47 11.64 -7.61
C LYS A 176 13.16 12.21 -8.85
N GLY A 177 12.46 13.12 -9.51
CA GLY A 177 12.95 13.85 -10.67
C GLY A 177 12.65 13.22 -12.04
N LEU A 178 12.09 12.01 -12.08
CA LEU A 178 11.54 11.45 -13.32
C LEU A 178 10.10 11.95 -13.50
N ARG A 179 9.81 12.57 -14.65
CA ARG A 179 8.46 13.09 -14.94
C ARG A 179 7.68 12.18 -15.87
N GLU A 180 6.37 12.29 -15.83
CA GLU A 180 5.47 11.58 -16.75
C GLU A 180 5.73 11.92 -18.22
N GLU A 181 6.18 13.13 -18.51
CA GLU A 181 6.54 13.56 -19.86
C GLU A 181 7.81 12.89 -20.38
N ASP A 182 8.72 12.47 -19.49
CA ASP A 182 10.02 11.90 -19.84
C ASP A 182 9.96 10.40 -20.17
N VAL A 183 8.81 9.75 -19.96
CA VAL A 183 8.62 8.31 -20.18
C VAL A 183 7.59 8.02 -21.28
N ALA A 184 7.82 6.97 -22.06
CA ALA A 184 6.90 6.52 -23.12
C ALA A 184 5.79 5.58 -22.61
N GLU A 185 6.00 4.99 -21.44
CA GLU A 185 5.11 4.00 -20.84
C GLU A 185 4.95 4.21 -19.34
N PHE A 186 3.78 3.83 -18.86
CA PHE A 186 3.46 3.66 -17.45
C PHE A 186 3.36 2.17 -17.14
N TYR A 187 3.05 1.85 -15.89
CA TYR A 187 2.81 0.46 -15.48
C TYR A 187 1.46 0.32 -14.83
N GLY A 188 0.82 -0.81 -15.09
CA GLY A 188 -0.44 -1.21 -14.48
C GLY A 188 -0.22 -2.29 -13.43
N CYS A 189 -1.13 -2.40 -12.47
CA CYS A 189 -1.17 -3.50 -11.53
C CYS A 189 -2.61 -3.95 -11.27
N VAL A 190 -2.87 -5.25 -11.38
CA VAL A 190 -4.16 -5.90 -11.11
C VAL A 190 -4.10 -6.90 -9.94
N LEU A 191 -3.03 -6.85 -9.12
CA LEU A 191 -2.84 -7.79 -8.01
C LEU A 191 -4.03 -7.79 -7.03
N CYS A 192 -4.66 -6.64 -6.82
CA CYS A 192 -5.80 -6.51 -5.90
C CYS A 192 -7.16 -6.91 -6.50
N GLN A 193 -7.21 -7.45 -7.73
CA GLN A 193 -8.48 -7.88 -8.34
C GLN A 193 -9.10 -9.11 -7.67
N SER A 194 -8.33 -9.83 -6.83
CA SER A 194 -8.82 -10.88 -5.94
C SER A 194 -9.99 -10.43 -5.06
N PHE A 195 -9.97 -9.18 -4.58
CA PHE A 195 -11.03 -8.61 -3.74
C PHE A 195 -11.66 -7.31 -4.29
N ALA A 196 -11.10 -6.72 -5.34
CA ALA A 196 -11.67 -5.59 -6.06
C ALA A 196 -11.62 -5.84 -7.59
N PRO A 197 -12.52 -6.68 -8.14
CA PRO A 197 -12.37 -7.29 -9.46
C PRO A 197 -12.25 -6.30 -10.63
N THR A 198 -12.83 -5.12 -10.52
CA THR A 198 -12.80 -4.07 -11.56
C THR A 198 -11.71 -3.02 -11.32
N HIS A 199 -10.93 -3.16 -10.26
CA HIS A 199 -9.85 -2.22 -9.95
C HIS A 199 -8.64 -2.43 -10.88
N VAL A 200 -8.06 -1.31 -11.33
CA VAL A 200 -6.79 -1.28 -12.04
C VAL A 200 -5.95 -0.16 -11.45
N CYS A 201 -4.77 -0.47 -10.94
CA CYS A 201 -3.76 0.53 -10.58
C CYS A 201 -3.00 0.99 -11.82
N ILE A 202 -2.90 2.30 -12.06
CA ILE A 202 -1.97 2.90 -13.01
C ILE A 202 -0.90 3.65 -12.22
N ILE A 203 0.35 3.32 -12.47
CA ILE A 203 1.53 3.74 -11.74
C ILE A 203 2.42 4.52 -12.71
N THR A 204 2.72 5.76 -12.34
CA THR A 204 3.54 6.68 -13.13
C THR A 204 4.72 7.15 -12.29
N PRO A 205 5.74 7.81 -12.89
CA PRO A 205 6.81 8.42 -12.11
C PRO A 205 6.32 9.40 -11.05
N GLU A 206 5.19 10.09 -11.30
CA GLU A 206 4.65 11.14 -10.43
C GLU A 206 3.37 10.69 -9.70
N ARG A 207 2.97 9.41 -9.81
CA ARG A 207 1.86 8.79 -9.07
C ARG A 207 2.20 7.34 -8.72
N ILE A 208 2.65 7.14 -7.48
CA ILE A 208 2.89 5.81 -6.92
C ILE A 208 1.58 5.00 -6.84
N SER A 209 1.70 3.67 -6.81
CA SER A 209 0.58 2.80 -6.47
C SER A 209 -0.08 3.23 -5.15
N LEU A 210 -1.40 3.08 -5.07
CA LEU A 210 -2.14 3.51 -3.87
C LEU A 210 -1.71 2.77 -2.60
N CYS A 211 -1.15 1.56 -2.71
CA CYS A 211 -0.63 0.82 -1.56
C CYS A 211 0.71 1.36 -1.03
N GLY A 212 1.36 2.28 -1.78
CA GLY A 212 2.67 2.83 -1.44
C GLY A 212 3.85 1.89 -1.69
N ALA A 213 3.61 0.67 -2.18
CA ALA A 213 4.64 -0.36 -2.29
C ALA A 213 5.37 -0.38 -3.62
N ILE A 214 4.65 -0.10 -4.70
CA ILE A 214 5.14 -0.23 -6.08
C ILE A 214 5.21 1.17 -6.70
N ASN A 215 6.40 1.59 -7.08
CA ASN A 215 6.64 2.76 -7.90
C ASN A 215 6.84 2.39 -9.39
N TRP A 216 7.12 3.39 -10.22
CA TRP A 216 7.29 3.18 -11.67
C TRP A 216 8.46 2.25 -12.02
N PHE A 217 9.61 2.36 -11.34
CA PHE A 217 10.76 1.48 -11.56
C PHE A 217 10.46 0.04 -11.13
N ASP A 218 9.73 -0.13 -10.03
CA ASP A 218 9.30 -1.46 -9.58
C ASP A 218 8.35 -2.11 -10.61
N GLY A 219 7.43 -1.34 -11.18
CA GLY A 219 6.56 -1.81 -12.28
C GLY A 219 7.36 -2.25 -13.51
N ARG A 220 8.38 -1.48 -13.87
CA ARG A 220 9.33 -1.85 -14.95
C ARG A 220 10.09 -3.14 -14.65
N ALA A 221 10.61 -3.27 -13.44
CA ALA A 221 11.36 -4.44 -13.04
C ALA A 221 10.46 -5.69 -13.01
N ALA A 222 9.25 -5.57 -12.46
CA ALA A 222 8.26 -6.65 -12.40
C ALA A 222 7.90 -7.19 -13.79
N THR A 223 7.60 -6.30 -14.75
CA THR A 223 7.19 -6.69 -16.11
C THR A 223 8.31 -7.35 -16.93
N LYS A 224 9.58 -7.06 -16.61
CA LYS A 224 10.73 -7.71 -17.23
C LYS A 224 10.91 -9.15 -16.74
N ILE A 225 10.62 -9.40 -15.46
CA ILE A 225 10.82 -10.71 -14.81
C ILE A 225 9.61 -11.63 -14.99
N ASP A 226 8.40 -11.08 -14.88
CA ASP A 226 7.15 -11.81 -14.96
C ASP A 226 6.19 -11.09 -15.94
N PRO A 227 6.38 -11.24 -17.27
CA PRO A 227 5.59 -10.52 -18.28
C PRO A 227 4.10 -10.85 -18.28
N GLU A 228 3.73 -12.05 -17.82
CA GLU A 228 2.34 -12.52 -17.71
C GLU A 228 1.77 -12.29 -16.29
N GLY A 229 2.54 -11.62 -15.43
CA GLY A 229 2.19 -11.34 -14.05
C GLY A 229 1.09 -10.30 -13.85
N ALA A 230 0.85 -9.96 -12.58
CA ALA A 230 -0.15 -8.96 -12.21
C ALA A 230 0.23 -7.53 -12.60
N GLN A 231 1.52 -7.27 -12.82
CA GLN A 231 2.07 -6.01 -13.31
C GLN A 231 2.27 -6.08 -14.81
N PHE A 232 1.91 -5.02 -15.53
CA PHE A 232 1.99 -4.98 -17.00
C PHE A 232 2.39 -3.59 -17.49
N ALA A 233 3.06 -3.52 -18.64
CA ALA A 233 3.40 -2.26 -19.28
C ALA A 233 2.16 -1.60 -19.90
N VAL A 234 2.07 -0.28 -19.80
CA VAL A 234 0.99 0.53 -20.34
C VAL A 234 1.61 1.61 -21.23
N PRO A 235 1.69 1.40 -22.56
CA PRO A 235 2.12 2.44 -23.48
C PRO A 235 1.24 3.67 -23.30
N LYS A 236 1.83 4.86 -23.17
CA LYS A 236 1.10 6.07 -22.78
C LYS A 236 0.02 6.46 -23.81
N GLY A 237 0.35 6.43 -25.09
CA GLY A 237 -0.56 6.88 -26.15
C GLY A 237 -0.62 8.40 -26.27
N ASN A 238 -1.68 8.93 -26.88
CA ASN A 238 -1.89 10.37 -27.05
C ASN A 238 -2.55 10.97 -25.82
N LEU A 239 -2.08 12.14 -25.39
CA LEU A 239 -2.78 12.95 -24.40
C LEU A 239 -4.07 13.49 -25.03
N ILE A 240 -5.22 13.14 -24.45
CA ILE A 240 -6.54 13.51 -24.96
C ILE A 240 -7.30 14.46 -24.03
N ASP A 241 -6.84 14.61 -22.79
CA ASP A 241 -7.31 15.64 -21.85
C ASP A 241 -6.11 16.15 -21.06
N GLU A 242 -5.68 17.38 -21.36
CA GLU A 242 -4.57 18.04 -20.67
C GLU A 242 -4.91 18.37 -19.22
N LYS A 243 -6.19 18.65 -18.91
CA LYS A 243 -6.61 19.03 -17.54
C LYS A 243 -6.65 17.80 -16.64
N GLY A 244 -7.33 16.74 -17.08
CA GLY A 244 -7.44 15.48 -16.34
C GLY A 244 -6.16 14.63 -16.38
N ILE A 245 -5.23 14.96 -17.28
CA ILE A 245 -4.05 14.16 -17.64
C ILE A 245 -4.55 12.75 -18.01
N SER A 246 -5.33 12.68 -19.09
CA SER A 246 -5.91 11.44 -19.61
C SER A 246 -5.31 11.11 -20.96
N TYR A 247 -4.95 9.84 -21.14
CA TYR A 247 -4.38 9.33 -22.37
C TYR A 247 -5.30 8.27 -23.00
N ASP A 248 -5.38 8.26 -24.33
CA ASP A 248 -6.27 7.33 -25.06
C ASP A 248 -5.95 5.85 -24.77
N ASN A 249 -4.67 5.48 -24.83
CA ASN A 249 -4.25 4.10 -24.64
C ASN A 249 -4.31 3.68 -23.18
N VAL A 250 -4.03 4.59 -22.23
CA VAL A 250 -4.26 4.32 -20.80
C VAL A 250 -5.74 4.02 -20.55
N ASN A 251 -6.67 4.84 -21.09
CA ASN A 251 -8.11 4.58 -20.97
C ASN A 251 -8.51 3.23 -21.58
N LYS A 252 -7.95 2.87 -22.75
CA LYS A 252 -8.19 1.58 -23.39
C LYS A 252 -7.75 0.42 -22.50
N VAL A 253 -6.52 0.47 -21.99
CA VAL A 253 -5.97 -0.59 -21.13
C VAL A 253 -6.75 -0.69 -19.81
N VAL A 254 -7.12 0.44 -19.20
CA VAL A 254 -7.98 0.46 -18.00
C VAL A 254 -9.33 -0.17 -18.31
N ALA A 255 -9.96 0.14 -19.43
CA ALA A 255 -11.23 -0.46 -19.84
C ALA A 255 -11.11 -1.98 -20.01
N GLU A 256 -10.08 -2.46 -20.72
CA GLU A 256 -9.84 -3.89 -20.92
C GLU A 256 -9.61 -4.62 -19.59
N ARG A 257 -8.73 -4.07 -18.73
CA ARG A 257 -8.34 -4.70 -17.46
C ARG A 257 -9.40 -4.56 -16.36
N SER A 258 -10.31 -3.60 -16.47
CA SER A 258 -11.46 -3.43 -15.54
C SER A 258 -12.73 -4.14 -16.00
N LEU A 259 -12.65 -5.03 -17.01
CA LEU A 259 -13.80 -5.73 -17.59
C LEU A 259 -14.86 -4.77 -18.18
N GLY A 260 -14.43 -3.59 -18.64
CA GLY A 260 -15.27 -2.55 -19.20
C GLY A 260 -15.92 -1.61 -18.18
N GLU A 261 -15.69 -1.79 -16.87
CA GLU A 261 -16.30 -0.97 -15.82
C GLU A 261 -15.81 0.49 -15.86
N THR A 262 -14.51 0.70 -16.10
CA THR A 262 -13.92 2.05 -16.17
C THR A 262 -13.39 2.33 -17.57
N THR A 263 -14.06 3.22 -18.30
CA THR A 263 -13.70 3.57 -19.69
C THR A 263 -13.03 4.94 -19.83
N ARG A 264 -13.06 5.74 -18.76
CA ARG A 264 -12.42 7.07 -18.69
C ARG A 264 -11.66 7.16 -17.40
N PHE A 265 -10.47 7.74 -17.47
CA PHE A 265 -9.54 7.77 -16.35
C PHE A 265 -8.69 9.04 -16.40
N SER A 266 -8.76 9.82 -15.32
CA SER A 266 -7.93 11.01 -15.09
C SER A 266 -6.85 10.68 -14.08
N LEU A 267 -5.58 10.79 -14.48
CA LEU A 267 -4.45 10.39 -13.64
C LEU A 267 -4.31 11.23 -12.38
N HIS A 268 -4.79 12.46 -12.35
CA HIS A 268 -4.57 13.37 -11.21
C HIS A 268 -5.82 14.14 -10.78
N SER A 269 -6.99 13.48 -10.84
CA SER A 269 -8.25 14.01 -10.32
C SER A 269 -8.88 13.07 -9.29
N ALA A 270 -9.52 13.67 -8.29
CA ALA A 270 -10.46 13.03 -7.38
C ALA A 270 -11.93 13.27 -7.80
N LEU A 271 -12.22 14.34 -8.55
CA LEU A 271 -13.60 14.72 -8.91
C LEU A 271 -14.05 14.24 -10.28
N SER A 272 -13.15 14.12 -11.25
CA SER A 272 -13.49 13.80 -12.65
C SER A 272 -12.81 12.51 -13.07
N TYR A 273 -13.59 11.43 -13.22
CA TYR A 273 -13.08 10.11 -13.61
C TYR A 273 -11.89 9.65 -12.77
N PRO A 274 -12.02 9.66 -11.43
CA PRO A 274 -10.90 9.40 -10.55
C PRO A 274 -10.34 7.99 -10.75
N HIS A 275 -9.10 7.83 -10.32
CA HIS A 275 -8.51 6.50 -10.17
C HIS A 275 -9.33 5.66 -9.18
N THR A 276 -9.73 4.45 -9.55
CA THR A 276 -10.46 3.54 -8.66
C THR A 276 -9.57 3.09 -7.49
N SER A 277 -10.13 2.66 -6.37
CA SER A 277 -9.33 2.14 -5.25
C SER A 277 -9.75 0.73 -4.87
N CYS A 278 -8.77 -0.14 -4.55
CA CYS A 278 -9.06 -1.51 -4.11
C CYS A 278 -9.38 -1.59 -2.61
N GLY A 279 -8.49 -1.12 -1.74
CA GLY A 279 -8.68 -1.18 -0.28
C GLY A 279 -7.40 -1.11 0.56
N CYS A 280 -6.22 -1.27 -0.07
CA CYS A 280 -4.91 -1.24 0.60
C CYS A 280 -4.25 0.14 0.62
N PHE A 281 -5.00 1.22 0.33
CA PHE A 281 -4.47 2.59 0.31
C PHE A 281 -3.94 3.06 1.66
N GLU A 282 -2.86 3.83 1.68
CA GLU A 282 -2.26 4.34 2.93
C GLU A 282 -3.01 5.58 3.46
N ALA A 283 -3.60 6.37 2.55
CA ALA A 283 -4.44 7.51 2.89
C ALA A 283 -5.66 7.62 1.96
N ILE A 284 -6.65 8.40 2.38
CA ILE A 284 -7.86 8.69 1.60
C ILE A 284 -7.98 10.20 1.43
N VAL A 285 -8.16 10.63 0.19
CA VAL A 285 -8.65 11.96 -0.17
C VAL A 285 -10.18 11.91 -0.18
N PHE A 286 -10.82 12.84 0.53
CA PHE A 286 -12.27 13.01 0.53
C PHE A 286 -12.67 14.46 0.26
N TYR A 287 -13.71 14.70 -0.51
CA TYR A 287 -14.21 16.03 -0.83
C TYR A 287 -15.11 16.59 0.30
N ILE A 288 -14.96 17.88 0.60
CA ILE A 288 -15.69 18.62 1.63
C ILE A 288 -16.43 19.79 0.95
N PRO A 289 -17.72 19.62 0.62
CA PRO A 289 -18.48 20.61 -0.15
C PRO A 289 -18.55 22.00 0.49
N GLU A 290 -18.63 22.09 1.83
CA GLU A 290 -18.83 23.33 2.58
C GLU A 290 -17.67 24.32 2.44
N VAL A 291 -16.47 23.81 2.13
CA VAL A 291 -15.27 24.61 1.89
C VAL A 291 -14.72 24.43 0.47
N ASP A 292 -15.48 23.79 -0.43
CA ASP A 292 -15.09 23.47 -1.80
C ASP A 292 -13.65 22.92 -1.89
N GLY A 293 -13.32 21.99 -0.99
CA GLY A 293 -11.95 21.55 -0.75
C GLY A 293 -11.84 20.06 -0.41
N PHE A 294 -10.61 19.60 -0.18
CA PHE A 294 -10.31 18.21 0.14
C PHE A 294 -9.82 18.06 1.57
N GLY A 295 -10.27 16.99 2.21
CA GLY A 295 -9.66 16.41 3.40
C GLY A 295 -8.77 15.22 3.03
N ILE A 296 -7.70 14.99 3.79
CA ILE A 296 -6.84 13.80 3.63
C ILE A 296 -6.61 13.11 4.98
N VAL A 297 -6.96 11.84 5.07
CA VAL A 297 -6.81 11.06 6.31
C VAL A 297 -5.92 9.83 6.09
N SER A 298 -4.96 9.62 6.97
CA SER A 298 -4.09 8.45 6.97
C SER A 298 -4.76 7.24 7.65
N ARG A 299 -4.35 6.04 7.27
CA ARG A 299 -4.87 4.77 7.81
C ARG A 299 -4.66 4.60 9.31
N ASP A 300 -3.53 5.08 9.80
CA ASP A 300 -3.12 5.01 11.21
C ASP A 300 -3.85 6.03 12.10
N PHE A 301 -4.59 6.98 11.51
CA PHE A 301 -5.33 7.97 12.27
C PHE A 301 -6.52 7.35 13.00
N VAL A 302 -6.47 7.43 14.34
CA VAL A 302 -7.55 6.98 15.22
C VAL A 302 -8.42 8.17 15.60
N GLY A 303 -9.66 8.17 15.11
CA GLY A 303 -10.64 9.21 15.42
C GLY A 303 -11.55 9.51 14.25
N ALA A 304 -12.39 10.53 14.43
CA ALA A 304 -13.22 11.08 13.37
C ALA A 304 -12.44 12.16 12.61
N THR A 305 -12.66 12.24 11.31
CA THR A 305 -12.27 13.40 10.49
C THR A 305 -13.20 14.59 10.78
N VAL A 306 -12.88 15.75 10.23
CA VAL A 306 -13.73 16.95 10.29
C VAL A 306 -15.16 16.75 9.78
N ILE A 307 -15.42 15.74 8.95
CA ILE A 307 -16.76 15.37 8.49
C ILE A 307 -17.43 14.29 9.37
N GLY A 308 -16.88 14.01 10.54
CA GLY A 308 -17.44 13.08 11.53
C GLY A 308 -17.16 11.59 11.25
N ASN A 309 -16.58 11.25 10.10
CA ASN A 309 -16.32 9.85 9.71
C ASN A 309 -14.89 9.41 10.05
N PRO A 310 -14.69 8.22 10.64
CA PRO A 310 -13.36 7.63 10.78
C PRO A 310 -12.83 7.08 9.45
N PHE A 311 -11.52 6.83 9.38
CA PHE A 311 -10.88 6.23 8.20
C PHE A 311 -11.60 4.98 7.69
N SER A 312 -12.02 4.09 8.59
CA SER A 312 -12.70 2.84 8.24
C SER A 312 -14.02 3.04 7.48
N THR A 313 -14.76 4.11 7.79
CA THR A 313 -16.01 4.45 7.10
C THR A 313 -15.71 5.00 5.71
N LEU A 314 -14.75 5.92 5.61
CA LEU A 314 -14.30 6.49 4.33
C LEU A 314 -13.67 5.44 3.42
N ALA A 315 -12.98 4.44 3.98
CA ALA A 315 -12.42 3.33 3.23
C ALA A 315 -13.52 2.50 2.56
N GLY A 316 -14.65 2.30 3.26
CA GLY A 316 -15.84 1.65 2.69
C GLY A 316 -16.45 2.41 1.51
N MET A 317 -16.33 3.75 1.49
CA MET A 317 -16.80 4.60 0.39
C MET A 317 -15.82 4.70 -0.78
N SER A 318 -14.52 4.57 -0.51
CA SER A 318 -13.46 4.78 -1.51
C SER A 318 -13.08 3.48 -2.25
N SER A 319 -13.28 2.32 -1.63
CA SER A 319 -12.80 1.01 -2.09
C SER A 319 -13.74 0.31 -3.09
N GLY A 320 -13.35 -0.90 -3.52
CA GLY A 320 -14.20 -1.79 -4.32
C GLY A 320 -14.03 -1.68 -5.83
N GLY A 321 -13.01 -0.97 -6.32
CA GLY A 321 -12.70 -0.91 -7.75
C GLY A 321 -13.68 -0.08 -8.59
N LYS A 322 -14.37 0.88 -7.95
CA LYS A 322 -15.29 1.80 -8.60
C LYS A 322 -14.75 3.23 -8.60
N GLN A 323 -15.22 4.05 -9.54
CA GLN A 323 -14.96 5.48 -9.53
C GLN A 323 -15.94 6.14 -8.56
N ASN A 324 -15.42 6.62 -7.44
CA ASN A 324 -16.18 7.36 -6.45
C ASN A 324 -15.72 8.81 -6.50
N GLU A 325 -16.47 9.67 -7.18
CA GLU A 325 -16.13 11.09 -7.29
C GLU A 325 -16.03 11.73 -5.90
N GLY A 326 -14.93 12.42 -5.66
CA GLY A 326 -14.61 13.02 -4.38
C GLY A 326 -14.00 12.06 -3.36
N TYR A 327 -13.83 10.76 -3.64
CA TYR A 327 -13.25 9.79 -2.70
C TYR A 327 -12.20 8.91 -3.39
N VAL A 328 -10.92 9.12 -3.08
CA VAL A 328 -9.80 8.41 -3.72
C VAL A 328 -8.78 7.94 -2.69
N GLY A 329 -8.45 6.65 -2.73
CA GLY A 329 -7.32 6.09 -2.00
C GLY A 329 -6.00 6.42 -2.67
N ILE A 330 -4.99 6.78 -1.88
CA ILE A 330 -3.66 7.16 -2.35
C ILE A 330 -2.56 6.50 -1.48
N GLY A 331 -1.37 6.35 -2.06
CA GLY A 331 -0.15 6.10 -1.29
C GLY A 331 0.38 7.43 -0.77
N VAL A 332 0.95 7.47 0.43
CA VAL A 332 1.33 8.75 1.07
C VAL A 332 2.40 9.49 0.29
N GLN A 333 3.29 8.78 -0.40
CA GLN A 333 4.32 9.38 -1.25
C GLN A 333 3.76 10.23 -2.39
N TYR A 334 2.51 10.01 -2.82
CA TYR A 334 1.85 10.87 -3.81
C TYR A 334 1.68 12.32 -3.32
N LEU A 335 1.64 12.56 -2.00
CA LEU A 335 1.63 13.92 -1.43
C LEU A 335 2.92 14.69 -1.72
N THR A 336 4.01 13.99 -2.05
CA THR A 336 5.26 14.62 -2.49
C THR A 336 5.31 14.84 -4.00
N SER A 337 4.27 14.47 -4.75
CA SER A 337 4.27 14.67 -6.20
C SER A 337 3.91 16.10 -6.59
N PRO A 338 4.62 16.72 -7.56
CA PRO A 338 4.18 18.00 -8.14
C PRO A 338 2.87 17.87 -8.93
N LYS A 339 2.46 16.65 -9.30
CA LYS A 339 1.19 16.35 -9.97
C LYS A 339 0.07 16.01 -8.98
N PHE A 340 0.30 16.09 -7.66
CA PHE A 340 -0.71 15.78 -6.67
C PHE A 340 -2.01 16.56 -6.92
N LEU A 341 -3.05 15.82 -7.33
CA LEU A 341 -4.39 16.31 -7.66
C LEU A 341 -4.42 17.56 -8.55
N ILE A 342 -3.45 17.71 -9.46
CA ILE A 342 -3.26 18.95 -10.23
C ILE A 342 -4.49 19.30 -11.10
N ALA A 343 -5.26 18.29 -11.56
CA ALA A 343 -6.49 18.49 -12.32
C ALA A 343 -7.58 19.23 -11.51
N ASP A 344 -7.52 19.08 -10.18
CA ASP A 344 -8.46 19.63 -9.23
C ASP A 344 -7.83 20.74 -8.36
N GLY A 345 -6.71 21.34 -8.81
CA GLY A 345 -6.03 22.46 -8.13
C GLY A 345 -4.99 22.07 -7.08
N GLY A 346 -4.71 20.78 -6.92
CA GLY A 346 -3.66 20.26 -6.03
C GLY A 346 -3.77 20.73 -4.59
N PHE A 347 -2.63 21.04 -3.95
CA PHE A 347 -2.60 21.46 -2.54
C PHE A 347 -3.37 22.76 -2.26
N SER A 348 -3.57 23.61 -3.27
CA SER A 348 -4.40 24.82 -3.12
C SER A 348 -5.87 24.51 -2.83
N ARG A 349 -6.28 23.25 -3.01
CA ARG A 349 -7.64 22.75 -2.74
C ARG A 349 -7.70 21.82 -1.54
N VAL A 350 -6.59 21.53 -0.87
CA VAL A 350 -6.59 20.80 0.40
C VAL A 350 -6.94 21.76 1.54
N ALA A 351 -8.03 21.50 2.24
CA ALA A 351 -8.51 22.28 3.38
C ALA A 351 -8.08 21.66 4.72
N TRP A 352 -8.03 20.32 4.79
CA TRP A 352 -7.72 19.59 6.02
C TRP A 352 -6.86 18.36 5.73
N MET A 353 -5.92 18.02 6.61
CA MET A 353 -5.24 16.73 6.58
C MET A 353 -4.67 16.34 7.95
N THR A 354 -4.45 15.05 8.19
CA THR A 354 -3.79 14.62 9.43
C THR A 354 -2.39 15.22 9.55
N SER A 355 -1.97 15.60 10.76
CA SER A 355 -0.70 16.31 10.96
C SER A 355 0.52 15.49 10.54
N THR A 356 0.45 14.16 10.61
CA THR A 356 1.48 13.25 10.08
C THR A 356 1.65 13.38 8.57
N LEU A 357 0.54 13.46 7.81
CA LEU A 357 0.58 13.67 6.36
C LEU A 357 1.03 15.09 5.99
N LYS A 358 0.68 16.09 6.82
CA LYS A 358 1.11 17.47 6.64
C LYS A 358 2.64 17.62 6.72
N GLU A 359 3.28 16.91 7.65
CA GLU A 359 4.75 16.87 7.75
C GLU A 359 5.40 16.24 6.52
N LEU A 360 4.80 15.19 5.95
CA LEU A 360 5.30 14.59 4.70
C LEU A 360 5.15 15.56 3.50
N ALA A 361 4.02 16.25 3.40
CA ALA A 361 3.75 17.20 2.31
C ALA A 361 4.73 18.40 2.29
N ARG A 362 5.37 18.72 3.42
CA ARG A 362 6.37 19.78 3.56
C ARG A 362 7.53 19.69 2.58
N GLU A 363 7.81 18.50 2.05
CA GLU A 363 8.86 18.34 1.04
C GLU A 363 8.58 19.14 -0.24
N ASN A 364 7.32 19.26 -0.67
CA ASN A 364 6.95 19.87 -1.95
C ASN A 364 5.89 20.98 -1.85
N VAL A 365 5.48 21.34 -0.65
CA VAL A 365 4.50 22.40 -0.39
C VAL A 365 5.14 23.54 0.38
N SER A 366 4.90 24.78 -0.04
CA SER A 366 5.43 25.96 0.64
C SER A 366 4.90 26.08 2.08
N GLU A 367 5.71 26.60 2.99
CA GLU A 367 5.29 26.84 4.38
C GLU A 367 4.05 27.76 4.46
N ASP A 368 3.93 28.74 3.56
CA ASP A 368 2.75 29.62 3.50
C ASP A 368 1.48 28.84 3.16
N LEU A 369 1.52 27.91 2.20
CA LEU A 369 0.34 27.11 1.87
C LEU A 369 0.04 26.08 2.96
N LEU A 370 1.08 25.43 3.52
CA LEU A 370 0.91 24.50 4.65
C LEU A 370 0.28 25.17 5.87
N ALA A 371 0.69 26.39 6.21
CA ALA A 371 0.11 27.14 7.33
C ALA A 371 -1.40 27.37 7.16
N LYS A 372 -1.91 27.31 5.93
CA LYS A 372 -3.32 27.51 5.58
C LYS A 372 -4.09 26.20 5.38
N ILE A 373 -3.52 25.05 5.73
CA ILE A 373 -4.19 23.73 5.74
C ILE A 373 -4.41 23.33 7.20
N ALA A 374 -5.65 23.08 7.59
CA ALA A 374 -5.96 22.67 8.95
C ALA A 374 -5.58 21.19 9.21
N THR A 375 -5.41 20.85 10.49
CA THR A 375 -5.18 19.48 10.95
C THR A 375 -6.17 19.09 12.03
N GLU A 376 -6.12 17.83 12.47
CA GLU A 376 -6.85 17.35 13.65
C GLU A 376 -6.51 18.11 14.95
N LYS A 377 -5.46 18.92 14.95
CA LYS A 377 -5.05 19.75 16.10
C LYS A 377 -5.67 21.15 16.05
N ASP A 378 -6.09 21.59 14.88
CA ASP A 378 -6.60 22.94 14.64
C ASP A 378 -8.13 22.99 14.71
N VAL A 379 -8.80 21.98 14.13
CA VAL A 379 -10.27 21.93 13.99
C VAL A 379 -10.79 20.50 14.11
N GLN A 380 -12.00 20.34 14.65
CA GLN A 380 -12.65 19.03 14.88
C GLN A 380 -13.88 18.78 13.99
N ASN A 381 -14.43 19.82 13.37
CA ASN A 381 -15.67 19.74 12.60
C ASN A 381 -15.68 20.72 11.41
N VAL A 382 -16.69 20.58 10.55
CA VAL A 382 -16.84 21.40 9.34
C VAL A 382 -17.06 22.90 9.64
N ASP A 383 -17.76 23.23 10.73
CA ASP A 383 -18.01 24.63 11.10
C ASP A 383 -16.70 25.34 11.47
N GLU A 384 -15.88 24.70 12.31
CA GLU A 384 -14.55 25.17 12.68
C GLU A 384 -13.61 25.24 11.46
N LEU A 385 -13.66 24.23 10.58
CA LEU A 385 -12.88 24.25 9.33
C LEU A 385 -13.28 25.42 8.43
N THR A 386 -14.58 25.69 8.32
CA THR A 386 -15.12 26.81 7.53
C THR A 386 -14.62 28.15 8.07
N GLU A 387 -14.62 28.33 9.40
CA GLU A 387 -14.07 29.53 10.04
C GLU A 387 -12.55 29.65 9.84
N PHE A 388 -11.81 28.56 10.02
CA PHE A 388 -10.38 28.50 9.74
C PHE A 388 -10.07 28.95 8.30
N MET A 389 -10.78 28.40 7.31
CA MET A 389 -10.57 28.69 5.89
C MET A 389 -10.85 30.16 5.55
N LYS A 390 -11.87 30.79 6.16
CA LYS A 390 -12.12 32.24 6.03
C LYS A 390 -10.97 33.06 6.60
N ASN A 391 -10.49 32.71 7.80
CA ASN A 391 -9.41 33.44 8.48
C ASN A 391 -8.10 33.41 7.70
N VAL A 392 -7.82 32.31 6.99
CA VAL A 392 -6.63 32.17 6.15
C VAL A 392 -6.84 32.64 4.69
N GLY A 393 -8.01 33.19 4.37
CA GLY A 393 -8.33 33.76 3.05
C GLY A 393 -8.44 32.73 1.93
N ARG A 394 -8.95 31.52 2.23
CA ARG A 394 -9.11 30.41 1.28
C ARG A 394 -10.57 29.98 1.07
N LEU A 395 -11.53 30.72 1.60
CA LEU A 395 -12.97 30.53 1.39
C LEU A 395 -13.67 31.82 0.94
#